data_AF-A0A1T4TH88-F1
#
_entry.id   AF-A0A1T4TH88-F1
#
_cell.length_a   1.000
_cell.length_b   1.000
_cell.length_c   1.000
_cell.angle_alpha   90.00
_cell.angle_beta   90.00
_cell.angle_gamma   90.00
#
_symmetry.space_group_name_H-M   'P 1'
#
loop_
_entity.id
_entity.type
_entity.pdbx_description
1 polymer ?
#
loop_
_entity_poly.entity_id
_entity_poly.type
_entity_poly.pdbx_seq_one_letter_code
_entity_poly.pdbx_strand_id
1 'polypeptide(L)'
;MQKLTKALLVAALLPVMAIAQDSTQFIKGTWNELTSRARKEQKPIFIDTYFEGCHACKDMEVKVFPRPEVKKYMEENFICTGYDVFKEQFGMDLCRKYYMRGFPTYLVISGDGRLLDRSSGYQEPDKFMAFLKGTVASHKAGKTLSGFGNSLASKDPDFYKAMWDKGYQGGDKDQIFGYLAKQKDKTGESTFKVMQMAATLPDDYRVFYLGNRQAYLDRFGRELNGNIMEKLLRQDIAALPATLDKAAFEAFLQKQQAVYRPEDWADAQMYYAENYLFKKCKDTRAFLEFAAAHPDGNENRVRYMQFYLGAELAKDAALKAQYLKWASAVVTADASLENLMGLVRMSKGVDPAATKKFLGWVIARKKAWGDDTTREEAELKGLSI
;
A
#
# COMPACT_ATOMS: atom_id res chain seq x y z
N MET A 1 60.52 -42.76 -35.02
CA MET A 1 61.03 -43.13 -33.67
C MET A 1 60.78 -41.94 -32.76
N GLN A 2 60.12 -41.98 -31.62
CA GLN A 2 59.56 -43.05 -30.79
C GLN A 2 58.49 -42.39 -29.88
N LYS A 3 57.35 -43.10 -29.77
CA LYS A 3 56.55 -43.37 -28.57
C LYS A 3 55.87 -42.18 -27.84
N LEU A 4 54.53 -42.05 -27.90
CA LEU A 4 53.52 -42.75 -27.06
C LEU A 4 53.75 -42.59 -25.54
N THR A 5 52.95 -41.78 -24.85
CA THR A 5 51.81 -42.22 -24.00
C THR A 5 51.39 -41.16 -22.96
N LYS A 6 50.10 -41.26 -22.60
CA LYS A 6 49.40 -40.80 -21.39
C LYS A 6 48.71 -39.44 -21.49
N ALA A 7 47.45 -39.27 -21.11
CA ALA A 7 46.30 -40.14 -20.88
C ALA A 7 45.16 -39.18 -20.50
N LEU A 8 43.94 -39.50 -20.92
CA LEU A 8 42.65 -39.11 -20.37
C LEU A 8 42.56 -37.88 -19.45
N LEU A 9 41.88 -36.85 -19.95
CA LEU A 9 41.00 -35.98 -19.15
C LEU A 9 39.87 -35.46 -20.05
N VAL A 10 39.04 -36.39 -20.55
CA VAL A 10 37.70 -36.06 -21.05
C VAL A 10 36.76 -36.11 -19.85
N ALA A 11 36.87 -35.11 -18.97
CA ALA A 11 35.89 -34.86 -17.92
C ALA A 11 34.86 -33.87 -18.47
N ALA A 12 33.73 -34.44 -18.91
CA ALA A 12 32.41 -33.82 -19.05
C ALA A 12 32.37 -32.27 -19.00
N LEU A 13 32.57 -31.63 -20.15
CA LEU A 13 31.91 -30.35 -20.43
C LEU A 13 30.44 -30.65 -20.73
N LEU A 14 29.67 -30.95 -19.67
CA LEU A 14 28.23 -30.75 -19.73
C LEU A 14 28.04 -29.23 -19.88
N PRO A 15 27.38 -28.74 -20.95
CA PRO A 15 26.93 -27.37 -20.94
C PRO A 15 25.96 -27.28 -19.77
N VAL A 16 26.35 -26.53 -18.73
CA VAL A 16 25.37 -25.99 -17.79
C VAL A 16 24.47 -25.14 -18.67
N MET A 17 23.32 -25.70 -19.05
CA MET A 17 22.22 -24.90 -19.54
C MET A 17 21.91 -23.94 -18.39
N ALA A 18 22.45 -22.73 -18.48
CA ALA A 18 21.90 -21.60 -17.77
C ALA A 18 20.44 -21.55 -18.21
N ILE A 19 19.54 -22.06 -17.37
CA ILE A 19 18.14 -21.70 -17.45
C ILE A 19 18.14 -20.20 -17.16
N ALA A 20 18.26 -19.41 -18.21
CA ALA A 20 17.71 -18.08 -18.21
C ALA A 20 16.23 -18.29 -17.89
N GLN A 21 15.87 -18.02 -16.65
CA GLN A 21 14.48 -18.08 -16.22
C GLN A 21 13.83 -16.82 -16.79
N ASP A 22 13.64 -16.79 -18.11
CA ASP A 22 12.67 -15.90 -18.73
C ASP A 22 11.38 -16.15 -17.97
N SER A 23 10.88 -15.12 -17.29
CA SER A 23 9.64 -15.20 -16.54
C SER A 23 8.48 -15.27 -17.54
N THR A 24 8.26 -16.45 -18.13
CA THR A 24 7.14 -16.80 -19.03
C THR A 24 5.76 -16.55 -18.39
N GLN A 25 5.75 -16.22 -17.10
CA GLN A 25 4.58 -15.84 -16.31
C GLN A 25 3.87 -14.59 -16.85
N PHE A 26 4.61 -13.58 -17.32
CA PHE A 26 4.02 -12.30 -17.75
C PHE A 26 3.88 -12.24 -19.27
N ILE A 27 2.64 -12.25 -19.75
CA ILE A 27 2.33 -12.11 -21.17
C ILE A 27 2.00 -10.65 -21.53
N LYS A 28 2.05 -10.30 -22.81
CA LYS A 28 1.53 -9.04 -23.35
C LYS A 28 0.26 -9.30 -24.14
N GLY A 29 -0.64 -8.32 -24.17
CA GLY A 29 -1.88 -8.37 -24.94
C GLY A 29 -2.72 -7.12 -24.77
N THR A 30 -3.65 -6.91 -25.68
CA THR A 30 -4.66 -5.85 -25.59
C THR A 30 -5.74 -6.21 -24.57
N TRP A 31 -6.55 -5.23 -24.15
CA TRP A 31 -7.72 -5.45 -23.28
C TRP A 31 -8.64 -6.58 -23.78
N ASN A 32 -8.91 -6.61 -25.08
CA ASN A 32 -9.80 -7.61 -25.68
C ASN A 32 -9.18 -9.01 -25.67
N GLU A 33 -7.89 -9.12 -25.98
CA GLU A 33 -7.19 -10.41 -25.95
C GLU A 33 -7.10 -10.96 -24.53
N LEU A 34 -6.72 -10.12 -23.56
CA LEU A 34 -6.60 -10.52 -22.15
C LEU A 34 -7.95 -10.93 -21.56
N THR A 35 -9.01 -10.14 -21.76
CA THR A 35 -10.34 -10.48 -21.23
C THR A 35 -10.95 -11.69 -21.93
N SER A 36 -10.71 -11.87 -23.24
CA SER A 36 -11.12 -13.07 -23.97
C SER A 36 -10.44 -14.33 -23.42
N ARG A 37 -9.12 -14.26 -23.22
CA ARG A 37 -8.34 -15.34 -22.62
C ARG A 37 -8.79 -15.65 -21.20
N ALA A 38 -9.05 -14.63 -20.38
CA ALA A 38 -9.56 -14.77 -19.02
C ALA A 38 -10.91 -15.47 -18.94
N ARG A 39 -11.83 -15.18 -19.88
CA ARG A 39 -13.10 -15.94 -19.99
C ARG A 39 -12.86 -17.40 -20.36
N LYS A 40 -11.98 -17.64 -21.34
CA LYS A 40 -11.68 -19.00 -21.82
C LYS A 40 -11.02 -19.86 -20.73
N GLU A 41 -10.08 -19.28 -19.99
CA GLU A 41 -9.33 -19.99 -18.94
C GLU A 41 -10.01 -19.94 -17.57
N GLN A 42 -11.09 -19.18 -17.42
CA GLN A 42 -11.79 -18.95 -16.15
C GLN A 42 -10.84 -18.44 -15.04
N LYS A 43 -9.84 -17.64 -15.43
CA LYS A 43 -8.86 -17.01 -14.54
C LYS A 43 -8.96 -15.50 -14.62
N PRO A 44 -8.94 -14.77 -13.50
CA PRO A 44 -8.76 -13.33 -13.52
C PRO A 44 -7.39 -12.94 -14.09
N ILE A 45 -7.29 -11.70 -14.57
CA ILE A 45 -6.07 -11.09 -15.08
C ILE A 45 -5.41 -10.36 -13.92
N PHE A 46 -4.16 -10.67 -13.63
CA PHE A 46 -3.30 -9.86 -12.78
C PHE A 46 -2.47 -8.93 -13.66
N ILE A 47 -2.55 -7.63 -13.41
CA ILE A 47 -1.82 -6.60 -14.17
C ILE A 47 -0.85 -5.90 -13.22
N ASP A 48 0.45 -6.02 -13.49
CA ASP A 48 1.49 -5.20 -12.88
C ASP A 48 1.73 -3.93 -13.70
N THR A 49 1.47 -2.77 -13.11
CA THR A 49 1.76 -1.49 -13.75
C THR A 49 2.98 -0.85 -13.12
N TYR A 50 3.99 -0.59 -13.94
CA TYR A 50 5.31 -0.15 -13.51
C TYR A 50 5.85 0.94 -14.44
N PHE A 51 7.06 1.42 -14.17
CA PHE A 51 7.83 2.22 -15.12
C PHE A 51 9.33 1.98 -14.92
N GLU A 52 10.13 2.20 -15.96
CA GLU A 52 11.59 2.10 -15.87
C GLU A 52 12.18 3.06 -14.82
N GLY A 53 13.05 2.55 -13.94
CA GLY A 53 13.63 3.33 -12.82
C GLY A 53 12.77 3.34 -11.54
N CYS A 54 11.67 2.61 -11.52
CA CYS A 54 10.87 2.38 -10.32
C CYS A 54 11.57 1.39 -9.36
N HIS A 55 12.17 1.91 -8.28
CA HIS A 55 12.89 1.11 -7.27
C HIS A 55 11.99 0.05 -6.60
N ALA A 56 10.81 0.46 -6.14
CA ALA A 56 9.86 -0.46 -5.50
C ALA A 56 9.35 -1.55 -6.46
N CYS A 57 9.20 -1.24 -7.76
CA CYS A 57 8.86 -2.22 -8.77
C CYS A 57 9.98 -3.27 -8.92
N LYS A 58 11.23 -2.81 -8.94
CA LYS A 58 12.38 -3.72 -9.01
C LYS A 58 12.50 -4.63 -7.78
N ASP A 59 12.19 -4.10 -6.59
CA ASP A 59 12.16 -4.90 -5.37
C ASP A 59 11.13 -6.03 -5.45
N MET A 60 9.97 -5.81 -6.04
CA MET A 60 8.95 -6.86 -6.24
C MET A 60 9.42 -7.91 -7.24
N GLU A 61 9.98 -7.47 -8.36
CA GLU A 61 10.53 -8.33 -9.42
C GLU A 61 11.66 -9.24 -8.91
N VAL A 62 12.49 -8.75 -7.98
CA VAL A 62 13.66 -9.50 -7.49
C VAL A 62 13.33 -10.31 -6.22
N LYS A 63 12.54 -9.75 -5.30
CA LYS A 63 12.38 -10.31 -3.95
C LYS A 63 11.07 -11.06 -3.73
N VAL A 64 10.06 -10.87 -4.59
CA VAL A 64 8.69 -11.34 -4.33
C VAL A 64 8.17 -12.23 -5.45
N PHE A 65 8.08 -11.74 -6.69
CA PHE A 65 7.55 -12.53 -7.81
C PHE A 65 8.31 -13.85 -8.07
N PRO A 66 9.65 -13.92 -7.96
CA PRO A 66 10.38 -15.16 -8.21
C PRO A 66 10.23 -16.22 -7.12
N ARG A 67 9.64 -15.87 -5.96
CA ARG A 67 9.49 -16.82 -4.85
C ARG A 67 8.61 -17.99 -5.29
N PRO A 68 9.03 -19.25 -5.09
CA PRO A 68 8.33 -20.42 -5.64
C PRO A 68 6.84 -20.47 -5.31
N GLU A 69 6.46 -20.12 -4.08
CA GLU A 69 5.09 -20.09 -3.61
C GLU A 69 4.24 -19.00 -4.28
N VAL A 70 4.83 -17.83 -4.54
CA VAL A 70 4.18 -16.71 -5.22
C VAL A 70 3.99 -17.04 -6.69
N LYS A 71 5.07 -17.45 -7.36
CA LYS A 71 5.08 -17.82 -8.77
C LYS A 71 4.05 -18.93 -9.06
N LYS A 72 4.10 -20.02 -8.28
CA LYS A 72 3.17 -21.14 -8.43
C LYS A 72 1.72 -20.69 -8.27
N TYR A 73 1.42 -19.90 -7.23
CA TYR A 73 0.06 -19.43 -6.99
C TYR A 73 -0.44 -18.54 -8.13
N MET A 74 0.42 -17.67 -8.64
CA MET A 74 0.08 -16.78 -9.75
C MET A 74 -0.18 -17.55 -11.06
N GLU A 75 0.67 -18.52 -11.42
CA GLU A 75 0.49 -19.38 -12.60
C GLU A 75 -0.80 -20.21 -12.53
N GLU A 76 -1.13 -20.72 -11.34
CA GLU A 76 -2.33 -21.52 -11.12
C GLU A 76 -3.61 -20.68 -11.22
N ASN A 77 -3.61 -19.45 -10.71
CA ASN A 77 -4.84 -18.69 -10.46
C ASN A 77 -5.05 -17.47 -11.37
N PHE A 78 -4.04 -17.00 -12.11
CA PHE A 78 -4.13 -15.75 -12.86
C PHE A 78 -3.56 -15.86 -14.28
N ILE A 79 -4.05 -14.99 -15.16
CA ILE A 79 -3.32 -14.57 -16.35
C ILE A 79 -2.51 -13.35 -15.97
N CYS A 80 -1.18 -13.50 -15.87
CA CYS A 80 -0.32 -12.40 -15.43
C CYS A 80 0.17 -11.59 -16.63
N THR A 81 0.11 -10.27 -16.53
CA THR A 81 0.57 -9.33 -17.54
C THR A 81 1.13 -8.09 -16.85
N GLY A 82 1.92 -7.29 -17.54
CA GLY A 82 2.42 -6.05 -16.97
C GLY A 82 2.77 -5.03 -18.04
N TYR A 83 2.74 -3.75 -17.69
CA TYR A 83 2.93 -2.64 -18.63
C TYR A 83 3.73 -1.49 -18.01
N ASP A 84 4.72 -1.00 -18.76
CA ASP A 84 5.37 0.26 -18.48
C ASP A 84 4.43 1.41 -18.87
N VAL A 85 3.96 2.15 -17.87
CA VAL A 85 2.90 3.15 -18.06
C VAL A 85 3.35 4.38 -18.84
N PHE A 86 4.66 4.63 -18.96
CA PHE A 86 5.19 5.78 -19.69
C PHE A 86 5.69 5.42 -21.10
N LYS A 87 5.82 4.13 -21.40
CA LYS A 87 6.24 3.64 -22.73
C LYS A 87 5.11 2.97 -23.51
N GLU A 88 4.11 2.43 -22.82
CA GLU A 88 3.03 1.65 -23.43
C GLU A 88 1.69 2.36 -23.26
N GLN A 89 1.02 2.68 -24.38
CA GLN A 89 -0.26 3.40 -24.36
C GLN A 89 -1.32 2.68 -23.51
N PHE A 90 -1.35 1.34 -23.56
CA PHE A 90 -2.28 0.56 -22.74
C PHE A 90 -2.02 0.73 -21.23
N GLY A 91 -0.76 0.83 -20.80
CA GLY A 91 -0.40 1.16 -19.43
C GLY A 91 -0.91 2.54 -19.00
N MET A 92 -0.79 3.54 -19.88
CA MET A 92 -1.33 4.88 -19.65
C MET A 92 -2.87 4.90 -19.59
N ASP A 93 -3.53 4.12 -20.45
CA ASP A 93 -4.99 4.00 -20.45
C ASP A 93 -5.51 3.39 -19.14
N LEU A 94 -4.78 2.41 -18.58
CA LEU A 94 -5.07 1.87 -17.26
C LEU A 94 -4.92 2.94 -16.18
N CYS A 95 -3.87 3.79 -16.25
CA CYS A 95 -3.66 4.88 -15.28
C CYS A 95 -4.86 5.81 -15.22
N ARG A 96 -5.34 6.22 -16.40
CA ARG A 96 -6.52 7.08 -16.55
C ARG A 96 -7.78 6.37 -16.05
N LYS A 97 -7.99 5.11 -16.44
CA LYS A 97 -9.19 4.34 -16.08
C LYS A 97 -9.32 4.15 -14.56
N TYR A 98 -8.23 3.78 -13.90
CA TYR A 98 -8.23 3.37 -12.49
C TYR A 98 -7.65 4.41 -11.54
N TYR A 99 -7.37 5.63 -12.00
CA TYR A 99 -6.76 6.68 -11.18
C TYR A 99 -5.47 6.20 -10.50
N MET A 100 -4.45 5.90 -11.28
CA MET A 100 -3.15 5.46 -10.75
C MET A 100 -2.15 6.62 -10.72
N ARG A 101 -1.65 6.91 -9.52
CA ARG A 101 -0.76 8.04 -9.23
C ARG A 101 0.60 7.62 -8.65
N GLY A 102 0.79 6.33 -8.38
CA GLY A 102 2.01 5.76 -7.83
C GLY A 102 2.21 4.34 -8.35
N PHE A 103 3.46 3.86 -8.33
CA PHE A 103 3.83 2.57 -8.88
C PHE A 103 4.81 1.83 -7.94
N PRO A 104 4.83 0.49 -7.94
CA PRO A 104 3.97 -0.38 -8.75
C PRO A 104 2.50 -0.29 -8.31
N THR A 105 1.57 -0.45 -9.24
CA THR A 105 0.15 -0.67 -8.92
C THR A 105 -0.30 -1.98 -9.55
N TYR A 106 -0.92 -2.82 -8.75
CA TYR A 106 -1.48 -4.11 -9.13
C TYR A 106 -2.98 -3.97 -9.32
N LEU A 107 -3.46 -4.41 -10.48
CA LEU A 107 -4.89 -4.50 -10.77
C LEU A 107 -5.25 -5.96 -10.98
N VAL A 108 -6.38 -6.39 -10.42
CA VAL A 108 -6.95 -7.70 -10.73
C VAL A 108 -8.29 -7.51 -11.43
N ILE A 109 -8.38 -7.98 -12.67
CA ILE A 109 -9.54 -7.78 -13.55
C ILE A 109 -10.19 -9.14 -13.85
N SER A 110 -11.50 -9.27 -13.74
CA SER A 110 -12.20 -10.48 -14.17
C SER A 110 -12.28 -10.61 -15.68
N GLY A 111 -12.64 -11.81 -16.17
CA GLY A 111 -12.80 -12.05 -17.60
C GLY A 111 -13.89 -11.19 -18.28
N ASP A 112 -14.84 -10.64 -17.54
CA ASP A 112 -15.85 -9.70 -18.05
C ASP A 112 -15.41 -8.22 -17.96
N GLY A 113 -14.17 -7.96 -17.54
CA GLY A 113 -13.55 -6.64 -17.50
C GLY A 113 -13.78 -5.85 -16.20
N ARG A 114 -14.40 -6.43 -15.17
CA ARG A 114 -14.62 -5.73 -13.89
C ARG A 114 -13.36 -5.73 -13.02
N LEU A 115 -13.12 -4.62 -12.32
CA LEU A 115 -12.07 -4.55 -11.30
C LEU A 115 -12.49 -5.38 -10.08
N LEU A 116 -11.68 -6.37 -9.71
CA LEU A 116 -11.92 -7.23 -8.57
C LEU A 116 -11.25 -6.68 -7.32
N ASP A 117 -9.98 -6.31 -7.45
CA ASP A 117 -9.20 -5.72 -6.39
C ASP A 117 -8.04 -4.91 -6.97
N ARG A 118 -7.45 -4.06 -6.13
CA ARG A 118 -6.25 -3.29 -6.45
C ARG A 118 -5.36 -3.13 -5.23
N SER A 119 -4.07 -3.02 -5.48
CA SER A 119 -3.08 -2.71 -4.46
C SER A 119 -1.91 -1.94 -5.06
N SER A 120 -1.12 -1.25 -4.25
CA SER A 120 0.03 -0.49 -4.73
C SER A 120 1.23 -0.54 -3.78
N GLY A 121 2.39 -0.20 -4.33
CA GLY A 121 3.67 -0.18 -3.63
C GLY A 121 4.29 -1.57 -3.47
N TYR A 122 5.49 -1.58 -2.90
CA TYR A 122 6.17 -2.81 -2.49
C TYR A 122 5.34 -3.55 -1.43
N GLN A 123 5.26 -4.87 -1.55
CA GLN A 123 4.62 -5.74 -0.57
C GLN A 123 5.55 -6.90 -0.22
N GLU A 124 5.66 -7.21 1.07
CA GLU A 124 6.37 -8.40 1.50
C GLU A 124 5.63 -9.67 1.03
N PRO A 125 6.34 -10.82 0.88
CA PRO A 125 5.80 -12.02 0.24
C PRO A 125 4.48 -12.52 0.82
N ASP A 126 4.34 -12.51 2.15
CA ASP A 126 3.13 -12.92 2.85
C ASP A 126 1.95 -11.96 2.60
N LYS A 127 2.21 -10.64 2.63
CA LYS A 127 1.20 -9.61 2.35
C LYS A 127 0.74 -9.67 0.90
N PHE A 128 1.67 -9.86 -0.05
CA PHE A 128 1.34 -10.04 -1.46
C PHE A 128 0.53 -11.33 -1.69
N MET A 129 0.91 -12.43 -1.04
CA MET A 129 0.13 -13.67 -1.08
C MET A 129 -1.26 -13.53 -0.47
N ALA A 130 -1.41 -12.76 0.61
CA ALA A 130 -2.70 -12.48 1.21
C ALA A 130 -3.59 -11.66 0.25
N PHE A 131 -3.04 -10.67 -0.44
CA PHE A 131 -3.73 -9.92 -1.49
C PHE A 131 -4.21 -10.84 -2.62
N LEU A 132 -3.33 -11.68 -3.18
CA LEU A 132 -3.69 -12.61 -4.26
C LEU A 132 -4.80 -13.59 -3.82
N LYS A 133 -4.64 -14.22 -2.65
CA LYS A 133 -5.62 -15.18 -2.10
C LYS A 133 -6.95 -14.52 -1.77
N GLY A 134 -6.91 -13.35 -1.13
CA GLY A 134 -8.10 -12.57 -0.79
C GLY A 134 -8.89 -12.15 -2.03
N THR A 135 -8.18 -11.79 -3.10
CA THR A 135 -8.80 -11.46 -4.39
C THR A 135 -9.48 -12.66 -5.03
N VAL A 136 -8.80 -13.83 -5.08
CA VAL A 136 -9.40 -15.06 -5.62
C VAL A 136 -10.63 -15.49 -4.82
N ALA A 137 -10.57 -15.41 -3.48
CA ALA A 137 -11.70 -15.72 -2.62
C ALA A 137 -12.89 -14.76 -2.85
N SER A 138 -12.62 -13.46 -2.92
CA SER A 138 -13.62 -12.44 -3.18
C SER A 138 -14.27 -12.58 -4.56
N HIS A 139 -13.45 -12.91 -5.57
CA HIS A 139 -13.92 -13.18 -6.92
C HIS A 139 -14.87 -14.39 -6.97
N LYS A 140 -14.51 -15.49 -6.31
CA LYS A 140 -15.38 -16.68 -6.19
C LYS A 140 -16.71 -16.37 -5.48
N ALA A 141 -16.70 -15.40 -4.58
CA ALA A 141 -17.90 -14.89 -3.90
C ALA A 141 -18.68 -13.83 -4.72
N GLY A 142 -18.28 -13.55 -5.97
CA GLY A 142 -18.94 -12.58 -6.85
C GLY A 142 -18.71 -11.12 -6.48
N LYS A 143 -17.74 -10.82 -5.61
CA LYS A 143 -17.42 -9.45 -5.19
C LYS A 143 -16.54 -8.74 -6.22
N THR A 144 -16.84 -7.47 -6.47
CA THR A 144 -16.09 -6.60 -7.39
C THR A 144 -16.08 -5.16 -6.88
N LEU A 145 -15.09 -4.37 -7.30
CA LEU A 145 -15.08 -2.92 -7.15
C LEU A 145 -15.95 -2.29 -8.25
N SER A 146 -17.27 -2.36 -8.03
CA SER A 146 -18.31 -1.96 -9.00
C SER A 146 -18.34 -0.47 -9.35
N GLY A 147 -17.54 0.36 -8.68
CA GLY A 147 -17.38 1.78 -8.98
C GLY A 147 -16.75 2.05 -10.34
N PHE A 148 -16.02 1.08 -10.90
CA PHE A 148 -15.42 1.17 -12.23
C PHE A 148 -16.20 0.34 -13.24
N GLY A 149 -16.52 0.94 -14.39
CA GLY A 149 -17.09 0.23 -15.54
C GLY A 149 -16.14 -0.83 -16.09
N ASN A 150 -16.70 -1.84 -16.75
CA ASN A 150 -15.99 -3.05 -17.18
C ASN A 150 -15.25 -2.93 -18.53
N SER A 151 -14.95 -1.71 -18.96
CA SER A 151 -14.16 -1.42 -20.16
C SER A 151 -13.29 -0.20 -19.94
N LEU A 152 -12.29 0.00 -20.80
CA LEU A 152 -11.44 1.20 -20.77
C LEU A 152 -12.17 2.47 -21.25
N ALA A 153 -13.35 2.33 -21.86
CA ALA A 153 -14.15 3.49 -22.24
C ALA A 153 -14.50 4.31 -20.99
N SER A 154 -14.40 5.63 -21.13
CA SER A 154 -14.65 6.55 -20.02
C SER A 154 -15.36 7.81 -20.48
N LYS A 155 -16.18 8.37 -19.59
CA LYS A 155 -16.86 9.66 -19.76
C LYS A 155 -16.14 10.78 -19.00
N ASP A 156 -14.86 10.57 -18.71
CA ASP A 156 -14.07 11.55 -17.98
C ASP A 156 -13.93 12.86 -18.77
N PRO A 157 -13.95 14.01 -18.07
CA PRO A 157 -13.72 15.29 -18.71
C PRO A 157 -12.25 15.40 -19.17
N ASP A 158 -11.99 16.25 -20.16
CA ASP A 158 -10.65 16.33 -20.77
C ASP A 158 -9.57 16.79 -19.78
N PHE A 159 -9.93 17.68 -18.84
CA PHE A 159 -9.01 18.09 -17.77
C PHE A 159 -8.60 16.96 -16.84
N TYR A 160 -9.44 15.92 -16.69
CA TYR A 160 -9.08 14.72 -15.95
C TYR A 160 -8.05 13.91 -16.74
N LYS A 161 -8.28 13.71 -18.04
CA LYS A 161 -7.37 12.93 -18.91
C LYS A 161 -5.99 13.58 -18.99
N ALA A 162 -5.96 14.91 -19.02
CA ALA A 162 -4.75 15.73 -19.08
C ALA A 162 -3.86 15.64 -17.82
N MET A 163 -4.34 15.02 -16.74
CA MET A 163 -3.56 14.84 -15.50
C MET A 163 -2.24 14.09 -15.71
N TRP A 164 -2.18 13.20 -16.70
CA TRP A 164 -0.97 12.43 -17.02
C TRP A 164 -0.15 13.02 -18.17
N ASP A 165 -0.56 14.17 -18.70
CA ASP A 165 0.17 14.83 -19.77
C ASP A 165 1.41 15.55 -19.23
N LYS A 166 2.45 15.64 -20.07
CA LYS A 166 3.69 16.31 -19.71
C LYS A 166 3.41 17.80 -19.43
N GLY A 167 3.79 18.25 -18.23
CA GLY A 167 3.65 19.66 -17.84
C GLY A 167 2.35 20.02 -17.11
N TYR A 168 1.50 19.05 -16.79
CA TYR A 168 0.32 19.27 -15.94
C TYR A 168 0.69 19.97 -14.61
N GLN A 169 0.08 21.12 -14.34
CA GLN A 169 0.39 21.98 -13.19
C GLN A 169 -0.54 21.76 -11.99
N GLY A 170 -1.40 20.74 -12.03
CA GLY A 170 -2.46 20.56 -11.04
C GLY A 170 -3.83 20.97 -11.56
N GLY A 171 -4.87 20.51 -10.87
CA GLY A 171 -6.25 20.68 -11.33
C GLY A 171 -6.77 22.06 -10.94
N ASP A 172 -7.34 22.78 -11.89
CA ASP A 172 -8.02 24.05 -11.63
C ASP A 172 -9.22 23.83 -10.72
N LYS A 173 -9.27 24.56 -9.60
CA LYS A 173 -10.31 24.39 -8.57
C LYS A 173 -11.69 24.70 -9.13
N ASP A 174 -11.83 25.77 -9.89
CA ASP A 174 -13.12 26.22 -10.42
C ASP A 174 -13.63 25.25 -11.49
N GLN A 175 -12.73 24.70 -12.30
CA GLN A 175 -13.06 23.65 -13.26
C GLN A 175 -13.52 22.36 -12.56
N ILE A 176 -12.82 21.92 -11.51
CA ILE A 176 -13.18 20.73 -10.73
C ILE A 176 -14.54 20.95 -10.05
N PHE A 177 -14.71 22.06 -9.34
CA PHE A 177 -15.93 22.37 -8.59
C PHE A 177 -17.12 22.57 -9.54
N GLY A 178 -16.90 23.27 -10.66
CA GLY A 178 -17.90 23.47 -11.70
C GLY A 178 -18.32 22.17 -12.39
N TYR A 179 -17.42 21.19 -12.53
CA TYR A 179 -17.78 19.85 -13.01
C TYR A 179 -18.60 19.08 -11.97
N LEU A 180 -18.16 19.06 -10.70
CA LEU A 180 -18.83 18.34 -9.62
C LEU A 180 -20.25 18.89 -9.38
N ALA A 181 -20.43 20.22 -9.38
CA ALA A 181 -21.73 20.85 -9.19
C ALA A 181 -22.79 20.44 -10.24
N LYS A 182 -22.37 19.93 -11.41
CA LYS A 182 -23.27 19.47 -12.49
C LYS A 182 -23.63 17.99 -12.37
N GLN A 183 -22.94 17.21 -11.53
CA GLN A 183 -23.18 15.77 -11.45
C GLN A 183 -24.38 15.45 -10.58
N LYS A 184 -25.33 14.71 -11.16
CA LYS A 184 -26.48 14.17 -10.42
C LYS A 184 -26.11 12.92 -9.62
N ASP A 185 -25.25 12.06 -10.19
CA ASP A 185 -24.72 10.87 -9.53
C ASP A 185 -23.37 11.17 -8.88
N LYS A 186 -23.40 11.40 -7.55
CA LYS A 186 -22.20 11.62 -6.73
C LYS A 186 -21.35 10.35 -6.56
N THR A 187 -21.89 9.19 -6.88
CA THR A 187 -21.22 7.89 -6.81
C THR A 187 -20.72 7.38 -8.16
N GLY A 188 -20.92 8.15 -9.23
CA GLY A 188 -20.51 7.80 -10.58
C GLY A 188 -18.99 7.72 -10.73
N GLU A 189 -18.51 6.87 -11.64
CA GLU A 189 -17.07 6.61 -11.86
C GLU A 189 -16.28 7.91 -12.12
N SER A 190 -16.70 8.71 -13.12
CA SER A 190 -16.05 9.98 -13.46
C SER A 190 -16.18 11.01 -12.34
N THR A 191 -17.33 11.06 -11.65
CA THR A 191 -17.53 11.93 -10.49
C THR A 191 -16.52 11.61 -9.39
N PHE A 192 -16.37 10.34 -9.02
CA PHE A 192 -15.42 9.91 -8.00
C PHE A 192 -13.98 10.19 -8.41
N LYS A 193 -13.61 9.92 -9.67
CA LYS A 193 -12.28 10.23 -10.19
C LYS A 193 -11.98 11.73 -10.17
N VAL A 194 -12.95 12.59 -10.43
CA VAL A 194 -12.79 14.05 -10.26
C VAL A 194 -12.72 14.47 -8.79
N MET A 195 -13.45 13.82 -7.88
CA MET A 195 -13.27 14.02 -6.42
C MET A 195 -11.82 13.71 -5.98
N GLN A 196 -11.17 12.72 -6.59
CA GLN A 196 -9.76 12.42 -6.32
C GLN A 196 -8.80 13.56 -6.74
N MET A 197 -9.18 14.40 -7.70
CA MET A 197 -8.37 15.55 -8.13
C MET A 197 -8.46 16.72 -7.14
N ALA A 198 -9.61 16.87 -6.49
CA ALA A 198 -9.90 18.03 -5.67
C ALA A 198 -8.96 18.10 -4.45
N ALA A 199 -8.34 19.25 -4.20
CA ALA A 199 -7.54 19.47 -3.00
C ALA A 199 -8.41 19.52 -1.72
N THR A 200 -9.65 19.96 -1.91
CA THR A 200 -10.74 20.10 -0.92
C THR A 200 -12.03 19.64 -1.58
N LEU A 201 -12.91 18.94 -0.85
CA LEU A 201 -14.24 18.62 -1.39
C LEU A 201 -15.21 19.80 -1.20
N PRO A 202 -16.11 20.06 -2.16
CA PRO A 202 -17.29 20.90 -1.93
C PRO A 202 -18.10 20.39 -0.73
N ASP A 203 -18.76 21.28 0.01
CA ASP A 203 -19.45 20.94 1.27
C ASP A 203 -20.55 19.89 1.07
N ASP A 204 -21.33 20.00 0.00
CA ASP A 204 -22.39 19.06 -0.34
C ASP A 204 -21.84 17.68 -0.75
N TYR A 205 -20.61 17.62 -1.28
CA TYR A 205 -19.89 16.39 -1.56
C TYR A 205 -19.26 15.79 -0.30
N ARG A 206 -18.73 16.62 0.60
CA ARG A 206 -18.22 16.19 1.90
C ARG A 206 -19.33 15.52 2.71
N VAL A 207 -20.47 16.20 2.87
CA VAL A 207 -21.63 15.67 3.59
C VAL A 207 -22.11 14.35 2.97
N PHE A 208 -22.25 14.32 1.64
CA PHE A 208 -22.69 13.12 0.95
C PHE A 208 -21.69 11.96 1.09
N TYR A 209 -20.40 12.23 0.94
CA TYR A 209 -19.34 11.21 1.05
C TYR A 209 -19.31 10.59 2.44
N LEU A 210 -19.33 11.40 3.50
CA LEU A 210 -19.32 10.91 4.87
C LEU A 210 -20.59 10.11 5.20
N GLY A 211 -21.76 10.59 4.76
CA GLY A 211 -23.03 9.87 4.94
C GLY A 211 -23.13 8.56 4.15
N ASN A 212 -22.38 8.41 3.05
CA ASN A 212 -22.39 7.23 2.17
C ASN A 212 -21.05 6.46 2.18
N ARG A 213 -20.25 6.64 3.23
CA ARG A 213 -18.87 6.18 3.32
C ARG A 213 -18.70 4.69 3.00
N GLN A 214 -19.61 3.83 3.48
CA GLN A 214 -19.54 2.39 3.20
C GLN A 214 -19.77 2.08 1.72
N ALA A 215 -20.74 2.74 1.08
CA ALA A 215 -21.01 2.56 -0.34
C ALA A 215 -19.81 2.96 -1.21
N TYR A 216 -19.09 4.03 -0.85
CA TYR A 216 -17.85 4.38 -1.55
C TYR A 216 -16.73 3.36 -1.34
N LEU A 217 -16.60 2.79 -0.12
CA LEU A 217 -15.64 1.71 0.15
C LEU A 217 -15.92 0.48 -0.70
N ASP A 218 -17.18 0.04 -0.75
CA ASP A 218 -17.58 -1.16 -1.48
C ASP A 218 -17.41 -0.98 -3.00
N ARG A 219 -17.59 0.25 -3.50
CA ARG A 219 -17.49 0.56 -4.93
C ARG A 219 -16.06 0.80 -5.40
N PHE A 220 -15.25 1.52 -4.63
CA PHE A 220 -13.97 2.05 -5.09
C PHE A 220 -12.75 1.56 -4.29
N GLY A 221 -12.97 0.76 -3.24
CA GLY A 221 -11.92 0.16 -2.44
C GLY A 221 -11.30 1.12 -1.42
N ARG A 222 -10.52 0.59 -0.48
CA ARG A 222 -9.96 1.39 0.62
C ARG A 222 -8.90 2.39 0.18
N GLU A 223 -8.02 2.03 -0.76
CA GLU A 223 -6.88 2.86 -1.19
C GLU A 223 -7.32 4.25 -1.67
N LEU A 224 -8.21 4.31 -2.68
CA LEU A 224 -8.67 5.59 -3.23
C LEU A 224 -9.54 6.38 -2.25
N ASN A 225 -10.32 5.69 -1.42
CA ASN A 225 -11.12 6.34 -0.39
C ASN A 225 -10.27 6.91 0.75
N GLY A 226 -9.13 6.30 1.05
CA GLY A 226 -8.13 6.82 1.98
C GLY A 226 -7.64 8.20 1.54
N ASN A 227 -7.38 8.40 0.25
CA ASN A 227 -6.96 9.70 -0.30
C ASN A 227 -8.01 10.80 -0.11
N ILE A 228 -9.30 10.47 -0.26
CA ILE A 228 -10.37 11.43 0.02
C ILE A 228 -10.44 11.72 1.52
N MET A 229 -10.41 10.67 2.34
CA MET A 229 -10.47 10.78 3.79
C MET A 229 -9.36 11.69 4.32
N GLU A 230 -8.11 11.47 3.89
CA GLU A 230 -6.96 12.28 4.29
C GLU A 230 -7.19 13.78 4.00
N LYS A 231 -7.75 14.11 2.84
CA LYS A 231 -8.04 15.52 2.48
C LYS A 231 -9.09 16.13 3.40
N LEU A 232 -10.14 15.38 3.73
CA LEU A 232 -11.18 15.83 4.65
C LEU A 232 -10.59 16.11 6.04
N LEU A 233 -9.77 15.19 6.55
CA LEU A 233 -9.10 15.35 7.84
C LEU A 233 -8.14 16.56 7.81
N ARG A 234 -7.39 16.75 6.71
CA ARG A 234 -6.52 17.90 6.52
C ARG A 234 -7.29 19.22 6.53
N GLN A 235 -8.47 19.28 5.92
CA GLN A 235 -9.33 20.47 5.96
C GLN A 235 -9.75 20.80 7.40
N ASP A 236 -10.07 19.80 8.20
CA ASP A 236 -10.57 20.02 9.56
C ASP A 236 -9.51 20.62 10.48
N ILE A 237 -8.24 20.28 10.28
CA ILE A 237 -7.10 20.83 11.04
C ILE A 237 -6.99 22.36 10.91
N ALA A 238 -7.53 22.96 9.85
CA ALA A 238 -7.54 24.42 9.70
C ALA A 238 -8.32 25.13 10.81
N ALA A 239 -9.23 24.43 11.52
CA ALA A 239 -9.96 24.97 12.66
C ALA A 239 -9.15 25.04 13.96
N LEU A 240 -8.02 24.33 14.03
CA LEU A 240 -7.17 24.30 15.23
C LEU A 240 -6.23 25.52 15.28
N PRO A 241 -5.92 26.05 16.48
CA PRO A 241 -5.05 27.22 16.62
C PRO A 241 -3.62 26.96 16.12
N ALA A 242 -2.80 28.02 16.01
CA ALA A 242 -1.43 27.91 15.51
C ALA A 242 -0.49 27.23 16.52
N THR A 243 -0.70 27.48 17.82
CA THR A 243 0.02 26.90 18.95
C THR A 243 -0.85 25.89 19.68
N LEU A 244 -0.23 25.07 20.54
CA LEU A 244 -0.95 24.07 21.32
C LEU A 244 -1.93 24.74 22.29
N ASP A 245 -3.21 24.44 22.13
CA ASP A 245 -4.27 24.67 23.11
C ASP A 245 -4.96 23.33 23.35
N LYS A 246 -4.73 22.76 24.54
CA LYS A 246 -5.23 21.42 24.89
C LYS A 246 -6.76 21.39 24.96
N ALA A 247 -7.38 22.43 25.53
CA ALA A 247 -8.84 22.50 25.65
C ALA A 247 -9.49 22.66 24.27
N ALA A 248 -8.91 23.48 23.39
CA ALA A 248 -9.38 23.61 22.01
C ALA A 248 -9.22 22.30 21.23
N PHE A 249 -8.12 21.56 21.43
CA PHE A 249 -7.90 20.28 20.78
C PHE A 249 -8.88 19.21 21.26
N GLU A 250 -9.12 19.10 22.57
CA GLU A 250 -10.11 18.17 23.14
C GLU A 250 -11.52 18.47 22.64
N ALA A 251 -11.95 19.74 22.65
CA ALA A 251 -13.24 20.14 22.12
C ALA A 251 -13.36 19.87 20.61
N PHE A 252 -12.27 20.09 19.86
CA PHE A 252 -12.20 19.74 18.44
C PHE A 252 -12.39 18.24 18.22
N LEU A 253 -11.70 17.38 18.97
CA LEU A 253 -11.84 15.93 18.83
C LEU A 253 -13.27 15.48 19.15
N GLN A 254 -13.89 15.99 20.21
CA GLN A 254 -15.30 15.68 20.54
C GLN A 254 -16.25 16.05 19.41
N LYS A 255 -16.06 17.24 18.82
CA LYS A 255 -16.85 17.68 17.65
C LYS A 255 -16.65 16.77 16.45
N GLN A 256 -15.40 16.41 16.12
CA GLN A 256 -15.12 15.56 14.96
C GLN A 256 -15.57 14.11 15.15
N GLN A 257 -15.56 13.59 16.37
CA GLN A 257 -16.06 12.25 16.65
C GLN A 257 -17.54 12.09 16.27
N ALA A 258 -18.34 13.16 16.35
CA ALA A 258 -19.74 13.16 15.91
C ALA A 258 -19.91 13.23 14.38
N VAL A 259 -18.87 13.62 13.64
CA VAL A 259 -18.89 13.76 12.17
C VAL A 259 -18.47 12.47 11.48
N TYR A 260 -17.50 11.76 12.06
CA TYR A 260 -16.91 10.56 11.47
C TYR A 260 -17.54 9.28 11.98
N ARG A 261 -17.55 8.24 11.14
CA ARG A 261 -18.04 6.93 11.53
C ARG A 261 -17.18 6.33 12.66
N PRO A 262 -17.77 5.52 13.56
CA PRO A 262 -17.01 4.83 14.60
C PRO A 262 -15.86 4.00 14.04
N GLU A 263 -16.04 3.35 12.89
CA GLU A 263 -15.00 2.50 12.28
C GLU A 263 -13.80 3.30 11.72
N ASP A 264 -13.99 4.58 11.41
CA ASP A 264 -12.93 5.45 10.87
C ASP A 264 -12.28 6.30 11.99
N TRP A 265 -12.85 6.33 13.21
CA TRP A 265 -12.50 7.32 14.24
C TRP A 265 -11.09 7.13 14.80
N ALA A 266 -10.62 5.90 14.99
CA ALA A 266 -9.26 5.63 15.47
C ALA A 266 -8.20 6.23 14.54
N ASP A 267 -8.36 6.05 13.23
CA ASP A 267 -7.44 6.60 12.23
C ASP A 267 -7.55 8.13 12.14
N ALA A 268 -8.78 8.65 12.20
CA ALA A 268 -9.06 10.09 12.15
C ALA A 268 -8.44 10.84 13.34
N GLN A 269 -8.68 10.37 14.58
CA GLN A 269 -8.15 11.03 15.77
C GLN A 269 -6.62 10.98 15.81
N MET A 270 -6.00 9.86 15.41
CA MET A 270 -4.54 9.76 15.33
C MET A 270 -3.98 10.65 14.21
N TYR A 271 -4.67 10.79 13.07
CA TYR A 271 -4.29 11.76 12.04
C TYR A 271 -4.30 13.19 12.58
N TYR A 272 -5.32 13.58 13.36
CA TYR A 272 -5.37 14.89 13.99
C TYR A 272 -4.22 15.08 14.99
N ALA A 273 -3.97 14.10 15.85
CA ALA A 273 -2.88 14.16 16.81
C ALA A 273 -1.51 14.30 16.14
N GLU A 274 -1.21 13.49 15.11
CA GLU A 274 0.05 13.58 14.38
C GLU A 274 0.22 14.94 13.71
N ASN A 275 -0.81 15.42 13.01
CA ASN A 275 -0.66 16.64 12.22
C ASN A 275 -0.75 17.92 13.08
N TYR A 276 -1.47 17.89 14.20
CA TYR A 276 -1.59 19.02 15.10
C TYR A 276 -0.51 19.04 16.19
N LEU A 277 -0.43 17.99 17.03
CA LEU A 277 0.52 17.96 18.15
C LEU A 277 1.96 17.87 17.64
N PHE A 278 2.25 16.88 16.78
CA PHE A 278 3.60 16.68 16.27
C PHE A 278 3.98 17.66 15.14
N LYS A 279 3.22 17.72 14.04
CA LYS A 279 3.66 18.54 12.89
C LYS A 279 3.45 20.04 13.06
N LYS A 280 2.31 20.49 13.60
CA LYS A 280 2.00 21.92 13.76
C LYS A 280 2.62 22.51 15.03
N CYS A 281 2.38 21.88 16.18
CA CYS A 281 2.84 22.38 17.48
C CYS A 281 4.28 21.96 17.84
N LYS A 282 4.87 21.00 17.11
CA LYS A 282 6.22 20.47 17.36
C LYS A 282 6.38 19.86 18.76
N ASP A 283 5.30 19.29 19.30
CA ASP A 283 5.29 18.65 20.61
C ASP A 283 5.25 17.12 20.47
N THR A 284 6.44 16.52 20.32
CA THR A 284 6.63 15.07 20.20
C THR A 284 6.10 14.32 21.41
N ARG A 285 6.29 14.87 22.61
CA ARG A 285 5.86 14.22 23.86
C ARG A 285 4.35 14.17 23.95
N ALA A 286 3.67 15.29 23.72
CA ALA A 286 2.20 15.31 23.70
C ALA A 286 1.63 14.36 22.65
N PHE A 287 2.26 14.27 21.47
CA PHE A 287 1.86 13.32 20.45
C PHE A 287 2.01 11.86 20.92
N LEU A 288 3.16 11.46 21.47
CA LEU A 288 3.38 10.08 21.91
C LEU A 288 2.50 9.69 23.11
N GLU A 289 2.26 10.62 24.04
CA GLU A 289 1.32 10.43 25.14
C GLU A 289 -0.11 10.18 24.62
N PHE A 290 -0.55 11.00 23.65
CA PHE A 290 -1.84 10.81 22.98
C PHE A 290 -1.89 9.47 22.23
N ALA A 291 -0.86 9.16 21.45
CA ALA A 291 -0.81 7.96 20.62
C ALA A 291 -0.84 6.67 21.44
N ALA A 292 -0.18 6.67 22.61
CA ALA A 292 -0.21 5.55 23.55
C ALA A 292 -1.58 5.39 24.24
N ALA A 293 -2.32 6.48 24.44
CA ALA A 293 -3.66 6.46 25.05
C ALA A 293 -4.77 6.09 24.03
N HIS A 294 -4.56 6.42 22.76
CA HIS A 294 -5.54 6.25 21.68
C HIS A 294 -4.95 5.57 20.45
N PRO A 295 -4.41 4.34 20.57
CA PRO A 295 -3.74 3.68 19.45
C PRO A 295 -4.69 3.47 18.26
N ASP A 296 -4.20 3.74 17.06
CA ASP A 296 -4.84 3.35 15.80
C ASP A 296 -4.35 1.97 15.34
N GLY A 297 -4.90 1.46 14.24
CA GLY A 297 -4.47 0.18 13.64
C GLY A 297 -3.30 0.32 12.66
N ASN A 298 -2.70 1.51 12.53
CA ASN A 298 -1.80 1.83 11.43
C ASN A 298 -0.33 1.56 11.81
N GLU A 299 0.10 0.32 11.66
CA GLU A 299 1.51 -0.06 11.88
C GLU A 299 2.51 0.71 11.00
N ASN A 300 2.09 1.19 9.82
CA ASN A 300 2.96 1.97 8.95
C ASN A 300 3.26 3.34 9.57
N ARG A 301 2.34 3.88 10.39
CA ARG A 301 2.58 5.08 11.21
C ARG A 301 3.70 4.87 12.21
N VAL A 302 3.69 3.72 12.89
CA VAL A 302 4.80 3.32 13.77
C VAL A 302 6.11 3.28 12.98
N ARG A 303 6.11 2.65 11.79
CA ARG A 303 7.31 2.55 10.95
C ARG A 303 7.89 3.90 10.54
N TYR A 304 7.10 4.80 9.93
CA TYR A 304 7.66 6.08 9.48
C TYR A 304 7.96 7.05 10.63
N MET A 305 7.25 6.95 11.76
CA MET A 305 7.58 7.78 12.93
C MET A 305 8.91 7.41 13.57
N GLN A 306 9.41 6.17 13.41
CA GLN A 306 10.80 5.84 13.78
C GLN A 306 11.81 6.72 13.05
N PHE A 307 11.56 6.98 11.76
CA PHE A 307 12.44 7.82 10.96
C PHE A 307 12.35 9.28 11.39
N TYR A 308 11.14 9.82 11.54
CA TYR A 308 10.96 11.23 11.91
C TYR A 308 11.41 11.55 13.33
N LEU A 309 11.17 10.64 14.29
CA LEU A 309 11.51 10.85 15.70
C LEU A 309 12.90 10.33 16.07
N GLY A 310 13.58 9.59 15.18
CA GLY A 310 14.77 8.80 15.52
C GLY A 310 15.87 9.58 16.22
N ALA A 311 16.11 10.84 15.82
CA ALA A 311 17.11 11.70 16.44
C ALA A 311 16.72 12.14 17.87
N GLU A 312 15.43 12.39 18.13
CA GLU A 312 14.91 12.74 19.45
C GLU A 312 14.89 11.52 20.37
N LEU A 313 14.39 10.38 19.88
CA LEU A 313 14.32 9.12 20.63
C LEU A 313 15.70 8.59 21.01
N ALA A 314 16.74 8.88 20.22
CA ALA A 314 18.12 8.50 20.55
C ALA A 314 18.70 9.29 21.74
N LYS A 315 18.18 10.49 22.01
CA LYS A 315 18.68 11.40 23.06
C LYS A 315 17.83 11.35 24.34
N ASP A 316 16.57 10.95 24.24
CA ASP A 316 15.63 10.92 25.36
C ASP A 316 15.09 9.50 25.59
N ALA A 317 15.57 8.85 26.66
CA ALA A 317 15.17 7.50 27.02
C ALA A 317 13.69 7.41 27.46
N ALA A 318 13.14 8.45 28.09
CA ALA A 318 11.75 8.47 28.51
C ALA A 318 10.82 8.58 27.29
N LEU A 319 11.18 9.44 26.33
CA LEU A 319 10.46 9.57 25.06
C LEU A 319 10.52 8.27 24.25
N LYS A 320 11.69 7.62 24.21
CA LYS A 320 11.88 6.31 23.61
C LYS A 320 10.99 5.24 24.23
N ALA A 321 10.85 5.22 25.56
CA ALA A 321 9.95 4.31 26.25
C ALA A 321 8.47 4.58 25.92
N GLN A 322 8.05 5.85 25.83
CA GLN A 322 6.69 6.21 25.40
C GLN A 322 6.41 5.75 23.97
N TYR A 323 7.35 5.97 23.05
CA TYR A 323 7.25 5.48 21.68
C TYR A 323 7.11 3.95 21.63
N LEU A 324 7.92 3.20 22.39
CA LEU A 324 7.83 1.74 22.45
C LEU A 324 6.51 1.24 23.03
N LYS A 325 5.94 1.96 24.01
CA LYS A 325 4.61 1.66 24.56
C LYS A 325 3.52 1.79 23.48
N TRP A 326 3.52 2.90 22.73
CA TRP A 326 2.60 3.08 21.61
C TRP A 326 2.82 2.02 20.52
N ALA A 327 4.06 1.85 20.06
CA ALA A 327 4.40 0.86 19.05
C ALA A 327 3.97 -0.57 19.42
N SER A 328 4.13 -0.96 20.69
CA SER A 328 3.74 -2.29 21.19
C SER A 328 2.23 -2.52 21.23
N ALA A 329 1.43 -1.45 21.29
CA ALA A 329 -0.03 -1.52 21.26
C ALA A 329 -0.56 -1.65 19.82
N VAL A 330 0.16 -1.11 18.84
CA VAL A 330 -0.26 -1.08 17.43
C VAL A 330 0.29 -2.27 16.63
N VAL A 331 1.57 -2.60 16.84
CA VAL A 331 2.29 -3.56 15.97
C VAL A 331 1.98 -5.01 16.34
N THR A 332 1.61 -5.79 15.32
CA THR A 332 1.33 -7.22 15.41
C THR A 332 2.44 -8.05 14.78
N ALA A 333 2.33 -9.37 14.85
CA ALA A 333 3.27 -10.30 14.20
C ALA A 333 3.25 -10.21 12.66
N ASP A 334 2.19 -9.62 12.09
CA ASP A 334 2.01 -9.46 10.64
C ASP A 334 2.64 -8.16 10.10
N ALA A 335 3.27 -7.39 10.98
CA ALA A 335 3.93 -6.15 10.60
C ALA A 335 5.13 -6.39 9.70
N SER A 336 5.48 -5.36 8.91
CA SER A 336 6.60 -5.48 7.99
C SER A 336 7.89 -5.86 8.71
N LEU A 337 8.73 -6.68 8.06
CA LEU A 337 10.03 -7.08 8.58
C LEU A 337 10.88 -5.85 8.91
N GLU A 338 10.83 -4.81 8.07
CA GLU A 338 11.50 -3.53 8.35
C GLU A 338 11.05 -2.92 9.68
N ASN A 339 9.74 -2.87 9.91
CA ASN A 339 9.17 -2.28 11.13
C ASN A 339 9.57 -3.11 12.37
N LEU A 340 9.43 -4.44 12.28
CA LEU A 340 9.81 -5.35 13.37
C LEU A 340 11.30 -5.26 13.70
N MET A 341 12.18 -5.26 12.69
CA MET A 341 13.62 -5.10 12.89
C MET A 341 13.98 -3.70 13.43
N GLY A 342 13.25 -2.66 13.03
CA GLY A 342 13.32 -1.33 13.63
C GLY A 342 13.00 -1.37 15.13
N LEU A 343 11.90 -2.02 15.49
CA LEU A 343 11.47 -2.13 16.88
C LEU A 343 12.41 -2.98 17.74
N VAL A 344 12.97 -4.08 17.21
CA VAL A 344 14.04 -4.84 17.90
C VAL A 344 15.22 -3.92 18.24
N ARG A 345 15.67 -3.09 17.28
CA ARG A 345 16.77 -2.13 17.53
C ARG A 345 16.40 -1.09 18.58
N MET A 346 15.15 -0.61 18.55
CA MET A 346 14.68 0.41 19.48
C MET A 346 14.50 -0.16 20.90
N SER A 347 13.98 -1.37 21.06
CA SER A 347 13.73 -1.95 22.38
C SER A 347 14.99 -2.46 23.09
N LYS A 348 16.08 -2.72 22.35
CA LYS A 348 17.36 -3.16 22.93
C LYS A 348 17.86 -2.22 24.03
N GLY A 349 18.16 -2.79 25.20
CA GLY A 349 18.64 -2.06 26.37
C GLY A 349 17.58 -1.19 27.08
N VAL A 350 16.33 -1.21 26.60
CA VAL A 350 15.22 -0.41 27.15
C VAL A 350 14.11 -1.33 27.65
N ASP A 351 13.68 -2.28 26.82
CA ASP A 351 12.62 -3.23 27.13
C ASP A 351 13.02 -4.63 26.60
N PRO A 352 13.64 -5.48 27.45
CA PRO A 352 14.05 -6.82 27.07
C PRO A 352 12.87 -7.72 26.64
N ALA A 353 11.70 -7.55 27.26
CA ALA A 353 10.50 -8.34 26.94
C ALA A 353 9.98 -8.00 25.55
N ALA A 354 9.89 -6.71 25.21
CA ALA A 354 9.55 -6.26 23.87
C ALA A 354 10.58 -6.69 22.83
N THR A 355 11.88 -6.62 23.17
CA THR A 355 12.97 -7.08 22.28
C THR A 355 12.80 -8.55 21.93
N LYS A 356 12.58 -9.40 22.94
CA LYS A 356 12.35 -10.84 22.76
C LYS A 356 11.11 -11.10 21.90
N LYS A 357 10.02 -10.37 22.15
CA LYS A 357 8.76 -10.47 21.40
C LYS A 357 8.95 -10.15 19.92
N PHE A 358 9.50 -8.96 19.60
CA PHE A 358 9.68 -8.54 18.21
C PHE A 358 10.70 -9.41 17.48
N LEU A 359 11.79 -9.83 18.14
CA LEU A 359 12.78 -10.71 17.53
C LEU A 359 12.21 -12.10 17.24
N GLY A 360 11.34 -12.61 18.12
CA GLY A 360 10.58 -13.85 17.87
C GLY A 360 9.69 -13.75 16.63
N TRP A 361 9.00 -12.61 16.44
CA TRP A 361 8.19 -12.36 15.23
C TRP A 361 9.04 -12.25 13.97
N VAL A 362 10.21 -11.58 14.03
CA VAL A 362 11.18 -11.54 12.93
C VAL A 362 11.58 -12.95 12.49
N ILE A 363 11.96 -13.81 13.44
CA ILE A 363 12.36 -15.20 13.17
C ILE A 363 11.20 -15.97 12.53
N ALA A 364 10.00 -15.86 13.08
CA ALA A 364 8.83 -16.56 12.56
C ALA A 364 8.52 -16.18 11.10
N ARG A 365 8.58 -14.88 10.77
CA ARG A 365 8.36 -14.39 9.39
C ARG A 365 9.43 -14.88 8.43
N LYS A 366 10.71 -14.71 8.78
CA LYS A 366 11.83 -15.18 7.94
C LYS A 366 11.75 -16.68 7.68
N LYS A 367 11.43 -17.50 8.70
CA LYS A 367 11.19 -18.94 8.52
C LYS A 367 10.02 -19.24 7.58
N ALA A 368 8.91 -18.52 7.70
CA ALA A 368 7.76 -18.69 6.80
C ALA A 368 8.12 -18.38 5.34
N TRP A 369 9.13 -17.54 5.10
CA TRP A 369 9.65 -17.20 3.78
C TRP A 369 10.80 -18.12 3.31
N GLY A 370 11.26 -19.05 4.15
CA GLY A 370 12.44 -19.88 3.85
C GLY A 370 13.77 -19.13 3.92
N ASP A 371 13.81 -17.96 4.57
CA ASP A 371 15.01 -17.16 4.74
C ASP A 371 15.86 -17.67 5.94
N ASP A 372 17.18 -17.49 5.90
CA ASP A 372 18.08 -17.86 7.01
C ASP A 372 17.82 -17.02 8.27
N THR A 373 17.69 -17.69 9.42
CA THR A 373 17.45 -17.08 10.73
C THR A 373 18.57 -17.30 11.75
N THR A 374 19.70 -17.86 11.33
CA THR A 374 20.79 -18.27 12.25
C THR A 374 21.25 -17.12 13.15
N ARG A 375 21.40 -15.92 12.58
CA ARG A 375 21.81 -14.72 13.33
C ARG A 375 20.76 -14.30 14.36
N GLU A 376 19.50 -14.18 13.96
CA GLU A 376 18.44 -13.73 14.84
C GLU A 376 18.17 -14.73 15.98
N GLU A 377 18.28 -16.04 15.72
CA GLU A 377 18.17 -17.06 16.74
C GLU A 377 19.32 -17.04 17.75
N ALA A 378 20.55 -16.80 17.29
CA ALA A 378 21.70 -16.62 18.17
C ALA A 378 21.53 -15.37 19.05
N GLU A 379 21.06 -14.27 18.47
CA GLU A 379 20.72 -13.05 19.22
C GLU A 379 19.64 -13.31 20.26
N LEU A 380 18.56 -14.00 19.90
CA LEU A 380 17.46 -14.34 20.82
C LEU A 380 17.93 -15.20 22.00
N LYS A 381 18.83 -16.16 21.76
CA LYS A 381 19.45 -16.96 22.83
C LYS A 381 20.30 -16.11 23.76
N GLY A 382 21.04 -15.14 23.21
CA GLY A 382 21.88 -14.21 23.96
C GLY A 382 21.11 -13.21 24.83
N LEU A 383 19.80 -13.03 24.61
CA LEU A 383 18.93 -12.23 25.49
C LEU A 383 18.53 -12.97 26.79
N SER A 384 19.06 -14.17 27.03
CA SER A 384 18.76 -14.98 28.22
C SER A 384 19.70 -14.65 29.40
N ILE A 385 19.25 -13.70 30.22
CA ILE A 385 19.24 -13.54 31.70
C ILE A 385 19.21 -12.04 31.99
#